data_AF-A0A2G5N0G3-F1
#
_entry.id   AF-A0A2G5N0G3-F1
#
_cell.length_a   1.000
_cell.length_b   1.000
_cell.length_c   1.000
_cell.angle_alpha   90.00
_cell.angle_beta   90.00
_cell.angle_gamma   90.00
#
_symmetry.space_group_name_H-M   'P 1'
#
loop_
_entity.id
_entity.type
_entity.pdbx_description
1 polymer ?
#
loop_
_entity_poly.entity_id
_entity_poly.type
_entity_poly.pdbx_seq_one_letter_code
_entity_poly.pdbx_strand_id
1 'polypeptide(L)'
;MIGAELYFMDVNYGNLSGNVPLAVSDLFAVGKTGVLKKVGWIGEEGIYTINNVQYLSMNSGFCKVLFDSARLHFKMVGPGTQSVPDIFIEMGGAPDSWVPVLAIDKIPNLLQSSRAICGYPGRTVAFDWVNSSIDQRAYSYVRSYLRQIIGFCEPNIRRAPVAEKGALIDAYIWRQGYPYDCLASIHSALPPGMPKFDALQGLATIKCSKNGNFNMQRIVGQMQLYYPERERSQSENVLLEEWKAVRNARDDKGKGKLNEKMYAARLTEDGYTLLRGGTYGEGQNGFDCVFEGPTGSIYLLEAKHVSSNPAGKLGSVSLGSTVRSRQMTNTWVHNVLKSSDPNLPAAQRVFEAMSNGQLFKLLGVTTPEGKLCIFKIDMSPVDF
;
A
#
# COMPACT_ATOMS: atom_id res chain seq x y z
N MET A 1 25.14 -9.90 5.40
CA MET A 1 25.91 -11.08 5.84
C MET A 1 25.37 -11.52 7.19
N ILE A 2 24.96 -12.79 7.31
CA ILE A 2 24.70 -13.42 8.61
C ILE A 2 25.88 -14.37 8.81
N GLY A 3 26.88 -13.97 9.60
CA GLY A 3 28.17 -14.65 9.62
C GLY A 3 28.98 -14.48 8.32
N ALA A 4 29.83 -15.45 8.00
CA ALA A 4 30.73 -15.44 6.83
C ALA A 4 30.14 -16.13 5.57
N GLU A 5 28.85 -16.49 5.59
CA GLU A 5 28.22 -17.26 4.52
C GLU A 5 27.48 -16.35 3.51
N LEU A 6 27.59 -16.70 2.23
CA LEU A 6 26.82 -16.08 1.14
C LEU A 6 25.53 -16.87 0.94
N TYR A 7 24.40 -16.17 1.04
CA TYR A 7 23.07 -16.74 0.84
C TYR A 7 22.54 -16.32 -0.54
N PHE A 8 21.94 -17.28 -1.23
CA PHE A 8 21.31 -17.09 -2.53
C PHE A 8 19.80 -17.32 -2.40
N MET A 9 19.05 -16.47 -3.08
CA MET A 9 17.61 -16.64 -3.27
C MET A 9 17.39 -17.36 -4.59
N ASP A 10 16.38 -18.22 -4.66
CA ASP A 10 15.98 -18.81 -5.95
C ASP A 10 15.68 -17.69 -6.97
N VAL A 11 16.27 -17.82 -8.17
CA VAL A 11 16.10 -16.90 -9.30
C VAL A 11 14.69 -16.96 -9.92
N ASN A 12 13.87 -17.95 -9.55
CA ASN A 12 12.48 -18.10 -9.99
C ASN A 12 11.50 -17.17 -9.25
N TYR A 13 11.91 -15.93 -8.99
CA TYR A 13 11.00 -14.88 -8.55
C TYR A 13 10.06 -14.49 -9.71
N GLY A 14 8.80 -14.89 -9.57
CA GLY A 14 7.75 -14.66 -10.56
C GLY A 14 7.45 -15.91 -11.38
N ASN A 15 6.44 -16.68 -10.96
CA ASN A 15 6.00 -17.86 -11.68
C ASN A 15 5.66 -17.50 -13.16
N LEU A 16 6.35 -18.16 -14.10
CA LEU A 16 6.18 -18.03 -15.55
C LEU A 16 5.00 -18.87 -16.09
N SER A 17 4.25 -19.55 -15.24
CA SER A 17 3.08 -20.31 -15.66
C SER A 17 2.04 -20.33 -14.54
N GLY A 18 0.82 -19.87 -14.79
CA GLY A 18 -0.24 -19.67 -13.78
C GLY A 18 -0.76 -20.92 -13.04
N ASN A 19 0.08 -21.93 -12.76
CA ASN A 19 -0.29 -23.23 -12.22
C ASN A 19 0.36 -23.58 -10.87
N VAL A 20 1.08 -22.68 -10.18
CA VAL A 20 1.56 -22.94 -8.81
C VAL A 20 1.10 -21.81 -7.87
N PRO A 21 0.32 -22.12 -6.82
CA PRO A 21 -0.10 -21.14 -5.83
C PRO A 21 1.05 -20.87 -4.84
N LEU A 22 1.29 -19.60 -4.52
CA LEU A 22 1.77 -19.16 -3.19
C LEU A 22 3.00 -19.91 -2.62
N ALA A 23 4.06 -20.11 -3.41
CA ALA A 23 5.28 -20.72 -2.87
C ALA A 23 6.11 -19.69 -2.09
N VAL A 24 6.44 -20.02 -0.83
CA VAL A 24 7.36 -19.28 0.04
C VAL A 24 8.76 -19.27 -0.61
N SER A 25 9.48 -18.15 -0.58
CA SER A 25 10.76 -18.04 -1.31
C SER A 25 11.86 -18.79 -0.58
N ASP A 26 12.40 -19.86 -1.15
CA ASP A 26 13.45 -20.66 -0.49
C ASP A 26 14.80 -19.93 -0.46
N LEU A 27 15.51 -20.08 0.66
CA LEU A 27 16.87 -19.57 0.87
C LEU A 27 17.86 -20.72 0.80
N PHE A 28 18.93 -20.51 0.04
CA PHE A 28 20.01 -21.47 -0.13
C PHE A 28 21.34 -20.90 0.36
N ALA A 29 22.15 -21.75 1.01
CA ALA A 29 23.54 -21.47 1.30
C ALA A 29 24.43 -22.20 0.30
N VAL A 30 25.51 -21.55 -0.13
CA VAL A 30 26.56 -22.22 -0.93
C VAL A 30 27.58 -22.83 0.02
N GLY A 31 27.64 -24.16 0.04
CA GLY A 31 28.68 -24.88 0.78
C GLY A 31 30.06 -24.70 0.16
N LYS A 32 31.12 -25.06 0.89
CA LYS A 32 32.52 -24.98 0.44
C LYS A 32 32.81 -25.71 -0.89
N THR A 33 31.95 -26.66 -1.25
CA THR A 33 32.02 -27.46 -2.49
C THR A 33 31.19 -26.90 -3.64
N GLY A 34 30.56 -25.73 -3.47
CA GLY A 34 29.67 -25.13 -4.48
C GLY A 34 28.23 -25.67 -4.49
N VAL A 35 27.93 -26.68 -3.66
CA VAL A 35 26.57 -27.26 -3.58
C VAL A 35 25.62 -26.33 -2.85
N LEU A 36 24.47 -26.06 -3.46
CA LEU A 36 23.37 -25.31 -2.87
C LEU A 36 22.61 -26.19 -1.86
N LYS A 37 22.51 -25.74 -0.62
CA LYS A 37 21.69 -26.38 0.41
C LYS A 37 20.57 -25.43 0.82
N LYS A 38 19.32 -25.89 0.79
CA LYS A 38 18.19 -25.14 1.36
C LYS A 38 18.41 -24.99 2.86
N VAL A 39 18.40 -23.75 3.35
CA VAL A 39 18.66 -23.38 4.75
C VAL A 39 17.51 -22.59 5.37
N GLY A 40 16.52 -22.20 4.57
CA GLY A 40 15.46 -21.33 5.03
C GLY A 40 14.46 -20.94 3.96
N TRP A 41 13.67 -19.93 4.28
CA TRP A 41 12.70 -19.30 3.39
C TRP A 41 12.41 -17.85 3.80
N ILE A 42 11.83 -17.06 2.91
CA ILE A 42 11.33 -15.71 3.17
C ILE A 42 9.81 -15.75 3.19
N GLY A 43 9.22 -15.38 4.32
CA GLY A 43 7.77 -15.27 4.48
C GLY A 43 7.16 -14.20 3.56
N GLU A 44 5.85 -14.23 3.36
CA GLU A 44 5.13 -13.25 2.51
C GLU A 44 5.30 -11.80 3.02
N GLU A 45 5.54 -11.66 4.32
CA GLU A 45 5.82 -10.43 5.04
C GLU A 45 7.25 -9.90 4.81
N GLY A 46 8.15 -10.67 4.20
CA GLY A 46 9.55 -10.28 3.99
C GLY A 46 10.50 -10.62 5.16
N ILE A 47 10.05 -11.43 6.11
CA ILE A 47 10.88 -11.95 7.21
C ILE A 47 11.64 -13.20 6.74
N TYR A 48 12.95 -13.21 6.97
CA TYR A 48 13.85 -14.29 6.61
C TYR A 48 13.85 -15.31 7.74
N THR A 49 13.48 -16.56 7.45
CA THR A 49 13.59 -17.67 8.39
C THR A 49 14.75 -18.56 7.96
N ILE A 50 15.81 -18.60 8.76
CA ILE A 50 17.02 -19.39 8.50
C ILE A 50 17.27 -20.28 9.71
N ASN A 51 17.32 -21.60 9.52
CA ASN A 51 17.49 -22.57 10.61
C ASN A 51 16.52 -22.32 11.80
N ASN A 52 15.25 -22.02 11.51
CA ASN A 52 14.20 -21.68 12.49
C ASN A 52 14.43 -20.39 13.30
N VAL A 53 15.38 -19.55 12.89
CA VAL A 53 15.58 -18.22 13.47
C VAL A 53 15.09 -17.17 12.47
N GLN A 54 14.33 -16.19 12.98
CA GLN A 54 13.73 -15.15 12.17
C GLN A 54 14.60 -13.89 12.17
N TYR A 55 14.77 -13.31 10.99
CA TYR A 55 15.56 -12.12 10.76
C TYR A 55 14.81 -11.12 9.89
N LEU A 56 14.96 -9.86 10.25
CA LEU A 56 14.62 -8.73 9.42
C LEU A 56 15.86 -8.25 8.66
N SER A 57 15.75 -8.10 7.34
CA SER A 57 16.79 -7.48 6.52
C SER A 57 16.80 -5.96 6.73
N MET A 58 18.00 -5.40 6.90
CA MET A 58 18.25 -3.97 7.07
C MET A 58 19.33 -3.54 6.05
N ASN A 59 19.41 -2.25 5.71
CA ASN A 59 20.28 -1.72 4.64
C ASN A 59 21.73 -2.26 4.64
N SER A 60 22.31 -2.55 5.80
CA SER A 60 23.69 -3.06 5.94
C SER A 60 23.80 -4.43 6.62
N GLY A 61 22.68 -5.11 6.94
CA GLY A 61 22.75 -6.34 7.72
C GLY A 61 21.39 -6.96 8.05
N PHE A 62 21.35 -7.72 9.14
CA PHE A 62 20.15 -8.39 9.60
C PHE A 62 19.95 -8.16 11.10
N CYS A 63 18.71 -7.98 11.51
CA CYS A 63 18.32 -7.95 12.91
C CYS A 63 17.53 -9.20 13.25
N LYS A 64 17.85 -9.85 14.37
CA LYS A 64 17.04 -10.97 14.87
C LYS A 64 15.70 -10.44 15.36
N VAL A 65 14.63 -11.11 14.98
CA VAL A 65 13.27 -10.78 15.41
C VAL A 65 12.59 -12.00 16.03
N LEU A 66 11.57 -11.76 16.83
CA LEU A 66 10.66 -12.78 17.35
C LEU A 66 9.22 -12.32 17.19
N PHE A 67 8.34 -13.23 16.78
CA PHE A 67 6.91 -12.95 16.76
C PHE A 67 6.33 -13.05 18.18
N ASP A 68 5.69 -11.97 18.62
CA ASP A 68 4.93 -11.90 19.86
C ASP A 68 3.46 -12.22 19.55
N SER A 69 3.01 -13.40 19.98
CA SER A 69 1.64 -13.89 19.72
C SER A 69 0.58 -13.14 20.51
N ALA A 70 0.92 -12.50 21.63
CA ALA A 70 -0.03 -11.72 22.42
C ALA A 70 -0.33 -10.37 21.76
N ARG A 71 0.65 -9.79 21.07
CA ARG A 71 0.50 -8.51 20.35
C ARG A 71 0.33 -8.64 18.84
N LEU A 72 0.50 -9.86 18.31
CA LEU A 72 0.52 -10.17 16.87
C LEU A 72 1.52 -9.33 16.08
N HIS A 73 2.70 -9.07 16.65
CA HIS A 73 3.75 -8.27 16.02
C HIS A 73 5.13 -8.89 16.19
N PHE A 74 6.02 -8.60 15.25
CA PHE A 74 7.43 -8.89 15.43
C PHE A 74 8.05 -7.88 16.39
N LYS A 75 8.98 -8.34 17.21
CA LYS A 75 9.84 -7.49 18.02
C LYS A 75 11.30 -7.72 17.70
N MET A 76 12.08 -6.65 17.67
CA MET A 76 13.53 -6.71 17.51
C MET A 76 14.17 -7.23 18.80
N VAL A 77 15.11 -8.16 18.65
CA VAL A 77 15.84 -8.75 19.79
C VAL A 77 17.29 -8.28 19.75
N GLY A 78 17.71 -7.60 20.82
CA GLY A 78 19.09 -7.15 20.98
C GLY A 78 20.08 -8.31 21.07
N PRO A 79 21.36 -8.09 20.70
CA PRO A 79 22.43 -9.05 20.99
C PRO A 79 22.55 -9.18 22.52
N GLY A 80 22.50 -10.41 23.03
CA GLY A 80 22.27 -10.69 24.46
C GLY A 80 23.21 -9.96 25.44
N THR A 81 22.68 -9.76 26.66
CA THR A 81 23.23 -9.12 27.89
C THR A 81 22.81 -7.69 28.21
N GLN A 82 22.30 -6.91 27.26
CA GLN A 82 21.70 -5.60 27.57
C GLN A 82 20.17 -5.67 27.52
N SER A 83 19.52 -5.16 28.57
CA SER A 83 18.08 -4.89 28.59
C SER A 83 17.79 -3.72 27.65
N VAL A 84 17.69 -4.02 26.36
CA VAL A 84 17.16 -3.07 25.37
C VAL A 84 15.63 -3.12 25.47
N PRO A 85 14.92 -1.99 25.47
CA PRO A 85 13.47 -1.99 25.44
C PRO A 85 12.94 -2.74 24.22
N ASP A 86 11.84 -3.48 24.40
CA ASP A 86 11.17 -4.19 23.31
C ASP A 86 10.69 -3.19 22.24
N ILE A 87 11.28 -3.25 21.04
CA ILE A 87 10.83 -2.48 19.88
C ILE A 87 9.97 -3.40 19.02
N PHE A 88 8.66 -3.20 19.09
CA PHE A 88 7.71 -3.84 18.18
C PHE A 88 7.73 -3.13 16.83
N ILE A 89 7.69 -3.90 15.76
CA ILE A 89 7.79 -3.42 14.39
C ILE A 89 6.61 -3.88 13.55
N GLU A 90 6.28 -3.05 12.57
CA GLU A 90 5.28 -3.30 11.54
C GLU A 90 5.83 -2.90 10.17
N MET A 91 5.13 -3.28 9.09
CA MET A 91 5.54 -2.87 7.75
C MET A 91 5.48 -1.34 7.62
N GLY A 92 6.58 -0.78 7.10
CA GLY A 92 6.71 0.63 6.78
C GLY A 92 5.97 1.01 5.50
N GLY A 93 6.22 2.23 5.02
CA GLY A 93 5.58 2.71 3.80
C GLY A 93 6.41 2.57 2.53
N ALA A 94 7.69 2.24 2.62
CA ALA A 94 8.46 1.76 1.48
C ALA A 94 8.31 0.24 1.30
N PRO A 95 8.46 -0.26 0.06
CA PRO A 95 8.50 -1.70 -0.20
C PRO A 95 9.54 -2.39 0.68
N ASP A 96 9.13 -3.46 1.37
CA ASP A 96 9.96 -4.30 2.24
C ASP A 96 10.68 -3.52 3.37
N SER A 97 10.15 -2.35 3.73
CA SER A 97 10.59 -1.55 4.88
C SER A 97 9.77 -1.86 6.12
N TRP A 98 10.31 -1.50 7.28
CA TRP A 98 9.69 -1.71 8.58
C TRP A 98 9.89 -0.48 9.44
N VAL A 99 8.95 -0.23 10.34
CA VAL A 99 8.98 0.89 11.29
C VAL A 99 8.53 0.43 12.68
N PRO A 100 8.88 1.14 13.75
CA PRO A 100 8.28 0.92 15.05
C PRO A 100 6.76 1.07 15.01
N VAL A 101 6.07 0.20 15.75
CA VAL A 101 4.63 0.32 16.05
C VAL A 101 4.37 1.60 16.83
N LEU A 102 3.19 2.21 16.65
CA LEU A 102 2.80 3.37 17.46
C LEU A 102 2.84 3.02 18.95
N ALA A 103 3.22 3.98 19.80
CA ALA A 103 3.19 3.82 21.25
C ALA A 103 1.74 3.88 21.77
N ILE A 104 0.94 2.84 21.48
CA ILE A 104 -0.50 2.74 21.74
C ILE A 104 -0.86 3.15 23.17
N ASP A 105 -0.07 2.71 24.14
CA ASP A 105 -0.18 3.01 25.56
C ASP A 105 -0.01 4.50 25.90
N LYS A 106 0.71 5.24 25.06
CA LYS A 106 0.98 6.67 25.23
C LYS A 106 0.03 7.57 24.46
N ILE A 107 -0.80 7.03 23.56
CA ILE A 107 -1.73 7.80 22.73
C ILE A 107 -3.21 7.38 22.85
N PRO A 108 -3.72 6.98 24.02
CA PRO A 108 -5.09 6.47 24.15
C PRO A 108 -6.15 7.50 23.71
N ASN A 109 -5.92 8.78 24.00
CA ASN A 109 -6.84 9.85 23.61
C ASN A 109 -6.90 10.05 22.09
N LEU A 110 -5.77 9.95 21.38
CA LEU A 110 -5.74 10.03 19.92
C LEU A 110 -6.51 8.88 19.29
N LEU A 111 -6.27 7.66 19.77
CA LEU A 111 -6.98 6.47 19.30
C LEU A 111 -8.49 6.56 19.58
N GLN A 112 -8.86 7.08 20.75
CA GLN A 112 -10.24 7.35 21.13
C GLN A 112 -10.92 8.37 20.21
N SER A 113 -10.26 9.50 19.92
CA SER A 113 -10.77 10.50 18.97
C SER A 113 -10.91 9.92 17.56
N SER A 114 -9.94 9.11 17.12
CA SER A 114 -9.99 8.50 15.78
C SER A 114 -11.10 7.47 15.62
N ARG A 115 -11.55 6.79 16.68
CA ARG A 115 -12.76 5.94 16.63
C ARG A 115 -13.98 6.75 16.17
N ALA A 116 -14.16 7.96 16.70
CA ALA A 116 -15.27 8.83 16.32
C ALA A 116 -15.17 9.27 14.84
N ILE A 117 -13.97 9.60 14.38
CA ILE A 117 -13.71 9.93 12.96
C ILE A 117 -14.02 8.73 12.05
N CYS A 118 -13.71 7.51 12.51
CA CYS A 118 -14.05 6.27 11.81
C CYS A 118 -15.54 5.88 11.92
N GLY A 119 -16.40 6.71 12.51
CA GLY A 119 -17.85 6.45 12.62
C GLY A 119 -18.30 5.69 13.87
N TYR A 120 -17.44 5.55 14.88
CA TYR A 120 -17.73 4.83 16.14
C TYR A 120 -17.63 5.76 17.37
N PRO A 121 -18.47 6.81 17.46
CA PRO A 121 -18.44 7.74 18.59
C PRO A 121 -18.84 7.05 19.92
N GLY A 122 -18.30 7.54 21.04
CA GLY A 122 -18.71 7.14 22.39
C GLY A 122 -18.16 5.80 22.92
N ARG A 123 -17.37 5.07 22.13
CA ARG A 123 -16.77 3.80 22.56
C ARG A 123 -15.55 4.03 23.46
N THR A 124 -15.71 4.02 24.79
CA THR A 124 -14.66 4.38 25.78
C THR A 124 -13.86 3.20 26.36
N VAL A 125 -14.05 1.99 25.82
CA VAL A 125 -13.33 0.79 26.28
C VAL A 125 -11.83 0.88 25.98
N ALA A 126 -11.02 0.14 26.75
CA ALA A 126 -9.59 0.01 26.51
C ALA A 126 -9.31 -0.37 25.04
N PHE A 127 -8.21 0.16 24.50
CA PHE A 127 -7.83 -0.12 23.12
C PHE A 127 -7.38 -1.57 22.98
N ASP A 128 -8.07 -2.33 22.12
CA ASP A 128 -7.78 -3.72 21.81
C ASP A 128 -7.45 -3.87 20.33
N TRP A 129 -6.17 -3.69 20.03
CA TRP A 129 -5.61 -3.88 18.69
C TRP A 129 -5.87 -5.29 18.13
N VAL A 130 -5.79 -6.29 19.00
CA VAL A 130 -5.69 -7.70 18.59
C VAL A 130 -7.05 -8.20 18.16
N ASN A 131 -8.09 -7.92 18.96
CA ASN A 131 -9.40 -8.51 18.75
C ASN A 131 -10.44 -7.52 18.20
N SER A 132 -10.13 -6.22 18.10
CA SER A 132 -11.09 -5.23 17.64
C SER A 132 -10.76 -4.64 16.26
N SER A 133 -11.57 -5.00 15.26
CA SER A 133 -11.49 -4.42 13.91
C SER A 133 -11.70 -2.89 13.88
N ILE A 134 -12.48 -2.34 14.82
CA ILE A 134 -12.66 -0.89 14.98
C ILE A 134 -11.33 -0.23 15.40
N ASP A 135 -10.62 -0.85 16.35
CA ASP A 135 -9.35 -0.33 16.86
C ASP A 135 -8.24 -0.48 15.82
N GLN A 136 -8.28 -1.57 15.05
CA GLN A 136 -7.44 -1.76 13.87
C GLN A 136 -7.60 -0.63 12.84
N ARG A 137 -8.85 -0.22 12.58
CA ARG A 137 -9.14 0.93 11.69
C ARG A 137 -8.67 2.25 12.29
N ALA A 138 -8.94 2.51 13.57
CA ALA A 138 -8.57 3.75 14.24
C ALA A 138 -7.04 3.96 14.25
N TYR A 139 -6.26 2.94 14.56
CA TYR A 139 -4.80 3.00 14.43
C TYR A 139 -4.35 3.21 12.99
N SER A 140 -4.95 2.52 12.01
CA SER A 140 -4.54 2.65 10.60
C SER A 140 -4.75 4.09 10.14
N TYR A 141 -5.85 4.72 10.58
CA TYR A 141 -6.10 6.15 10.40
C TYR A 141 -5.00 6.99 11.06
N VAL A 142 -4.76 6.82 12.37
CA VAL A 142 -3.75 7.58 13.12
C VAL A 142 -2.37 7.47 12.48
N ARG A 143 -1.92 6.25 12.19
CA ARG A 143 -0.64 5.98 11.55
C ARG A 143 -0.56 6.65 10.18
N SER A 144 -1.59 6.49 9.35
CA SER A 144 -1.60 7.09 8.00
C SER A 144 -1.53 8.61 8.06
N TYR A 145 -2.25 9.24 8.99
CA TYR A 145 -2.22 10.68 9.14
C TYR A 145 -0.87 11.18 9.69
N LEU A 146 -0.29 10.48 10.67
CA LEU A 146 1.04 10.82 11.18
C LEU A 146 2.11 10.73 10.08
N ARG A 147 2.04 9.70 9.22
CA ARG A 147 2.92 9.55 8.06
C ARG A 147 2.72 10.68 7.05
N GLN A 148 1.47 11.06 6.80
CA GLN A 148 1.13 12.20 5.96
C GLN A 148 1.71 13.51 6.52
N ILE A 149 1.57 13.76 7.83
CA ILE A 149 2.12 14.94 8.51
C ILE A 149 3.64 14.99 8.32
N ILE A 150 4.35 13.87 8.51
CA ILE A 150 5.80 13.80 8.25
C ILE A 150 6.08 14.16 6.78
N GLY A 151 5.38 13.53 5.84
CA GLY A 151 5.56 13.78 4.41
C GLY A 151 5.28 15.21 3.96
N PHE A 152 4.43 15.93 4.70
CA PHE A 152 4.03 17.30 4.41
C PHE A 152 4.93 18.34 5.11
N CYS A 153 5.23 18.13 6.40
CA CYS A 153 5.93 19.11 7.23
C CYS A 153 7.45 19.10 6.98
N GLU A 154 8.02 17.96 6.60
CA GLU A 154 9.46 17.84 6.34
C GLU A 154 9.81 18.32 4.92
N PRO A 155 10.52 19.46 4.72
CA PRO A 155 10.70 20.03 3.39
C PRO A 155 11.42 19.12 2.40
N ASN A 156 12.40 18.35 2.88
CA ASN A 156 13.15 17.41 2.06
C ASN A 156 12.28 16.23 1.60
N ILE A 157 11.38 15.76 2.47
CA ILE A 157 10.44 14.67 2.13
C ILE A 157 9.32 15.20 1.23
N ARG A 158 8.82 16.40 1.50
CA ARG A 158 7.77 17.04 0.70
C ARG A 158 8.20 17.26 -0.74
N ARG A 159 9.46 17.65 -0.99
CA ARG A 159 9.99 17.87 -2.34
C ARG A 159 10.49 16.59 -3.03
N ALA A 160 10.73 15.52 -2.28
CA ALA A 160 11.22 14.27 -2.85
C ALA A 160 10.20 13.64 -3.82
N PRO A 161 10.67 12.90 -4.84
CA PRO A 161 9.80 12.10 -5.69
C PRO A 161 8.94 11.14 -4.88
N VAL A 162 7.70 10.88 -5.32
CA VAL A 162 6.75 9.99 -4.63
C VAL A 162 7.31 8.60 -4.39
N ALA A 163 8.13 8.09 -5.32
CA ALA A 163 8.82 6.81 -5.18
C ALA A 163 9.76 6.74 -3.96
N GLU A 164 10.32 7.88 -3.53
CA GLU A 164 11.29 7.96 -2.43
C GLU A 164 10.64 8.35 -1.09
N LYS A 165 9.48 9.03 -1.12
CA LYS A 165 8.81 9.56 0.08
C LYS A 165 8.62 8.50 1.16
N GLY A 166 8.19 7.29 0.80
CA GLY A 166 7.96 6.20 1.76
C GLY A 166 9.21 5.89 2.59
N ALA A 167 10.36 5.71 1.94
CA ALA A 167 11.62 5.37 2.59
C ALA A 167 12.13 6.54 3.45
N LEU A 168 11.95 7.77 2.99
CA LEU A 168 12.32 8.96 3.76
C LEU A 168 11.45 9.14 5.02
N ILE A 169 10.15 8.88 4.93
CA ILE A 169 9.22 8.89 6.08
C ILE A 169 9.61 7.79 7.06
N ASP A 170 9.87 6.57 6.60
CA ASP A 170 10.25 5.46 7.48
C ASP A 170 11.57 5.75 8.20
N ALA A 171 12.55 6.30 7.47
CA ALA A 171 13.82 6.73 8.06
C ALA A 171 13.64 7.89 9.06
N TYR A 172 12.68 8.80 8.83
CA TYR A 172 12.31 9.82 9.80
C TYR A 172 11.76 9.17 11.07
N ILE A 173 10.81 8.24 10.96
CA ILE A 173 10.18 7.56 12.10
C ILE A 173 11.24 6.86 12.95
N TRP A 174 12.21 6.18 12.33
CA TRP A 174 13.30 5.54 13.07
C TRP A 174 14.17 6.53 13.86
N ARG A 175 14.39 7.74 13.33
CA ARG A 175 15.26 8.74 13.97
C ARG A 175 14.54 9.62 15.00
N GLN A 176 13.28 9.96 14.72
CA GLN A 176 12.54 11.01 15.44
C GLN A 176 11.24 10.50 16.08
N GLY A 177 10.80 9.29 15.74
CA GLY A 177 9.47 8.79 16.10
C GLY A 177 8.34 9.46 15.31
N TYR A 178 7.10 9.22 15.74
CA TYR A 178 5.92 9.82 15.14
C TYR A 178 5.56 11.16 15.82
N PRO A 179 5.08 12.17 15.06
CA PRO A 179 4.74 13.49 15.60
C PRO A 179 3.34 13.52 16.24
N TYR A 180 3.16 12.82 17.37
CA TYR A 180 1.86 12.68 18.04
C TYR A 180 1.21 14.01 18.42
N ASP A 181 2.00 14.98 18.90
CA ASP A 181 1.52 16.29 19.32
C ASP A 181 0.90 17.08 18.15
N CYS A 182 1.46 16.94 16.94
CA CYS A 182 0.90 17.56 15.74
C CYS A 182 -0.50 17.02 15.45
N LEU A 183 -0.69 15.70 15.49
CA LEU A 183 -2.01 15.11 15.25
C LEU A 183 -3.02 15.49 16.35
N ALA A 184 -2.58 15.55 17.62
CA ALA A 184 -3.41 16.00 18.72
C ALA A 184 -3.93 17.43 18.52
N SER A 185 -3.07 18.33 18.01
CA SER A 185 -3.47 19.70 17.67
C SER A 185 -4.52 19.73 16.55
N ILE A 186 -4.33 18.91 15.50
CA ILE A 186 -5.25 18.81 14.35
C ILE A 186 -6.62 18.28 14.75
N HIS A 187 -6.68 17.28 15.63
CA HIS A 187 -7.96 16.76 16.14
C HIS A 187 -8.77 17.82 16.92
N SER A 188 -8.10 18.81 17.52
CA SER A 188 -8.78 19.89 18.23
C SER A 188 -9.34 20.94 17.27
N ALA A 189 -8.54 21.34 16.29
CA ALA A 189 -8.92 22.15 15.14
C ALA A 189 -7.81 22.06 14.10
N LEU A 190 -8.12 22.02 12.79
CA LEU A 190 -7.10 21.98 11.75
C LEU A 190 -6.31 23.30 11.71
N PRO A 191 -5.04 23.36 12.16
CA PRO A 191 -4.28 24.60 12.20
C PRO A 191 -3.91 25.06 10.78
N PRO A 192 -3.76 26.38 10.55
CA PRO A 192 -3.24 26.89 9.28
C PRO A 192 -1.90 26.24 8.93
N GLY A 193 -1.78 25.77 7.68
CA GLY A 193 -0.57 25.12 7.19
C GLY A 193 -0.44 23.63 7.55
N MET A 194 -1.40 23.03 8.25
CA MET A 194 -1.45 21.56 8.41
C MET A 194 -2.24 20.91 7.28
N PRO A 195 -1.83 19.71 6.83
CA PRO A 195 -2.52 19.03 5.74
C PRO A 195 -3.89 18.54 6.21
N LYS A 196 -4.92 18.67 5.37
CA LYS A 196 -6.16 17.89 5.54
C LYS A 196 -5.86 16.42 5.35
N PHE A 197 -6.53 15.54 6.10
CA PHE A 197 -6.33 14.11 5.95
C PHE A 197 -6.57 13.65 4.51
N ASP A 198 -5.59 12.96 3.96
CA ASP A 198 -5.62 12.35 2.65
C ASP A 198 -5.13 10.91 2.83
N ALA A 199 -6.09 9.98 2.81
CA ALA A 199 -5.86 8.60 3.16
C ALA A 199 -4.80 7.93 2.28
N LEU A 200 -4.58 8.41 1.05
CA LEU A 200 -3.62 7.86 0.11
C LEU A 200 -2.17 8.29 0.39
N GLN A 201 -1.96 9.45 1.02
CA GLN A 201 -0.61 9.96 1.31
C GLN A 201 0.11 9.13 2.39
N GLY A 202 -0.64 8.60 3.35
CA GLY A 202 -0.12 7.78 4.44
C GLY A 202 0.15 6.32 4.07
N LEU A 203 -0.39 5.84 2.94
CA LEU A 203 -0.29 4.43 2.55
C LEU A 203 1.14 4.00 2.24
N ALA A 204 1.38 2.72 2.47
CA ALA A 204 2.57 2.06 1.96
C ALA A 204 2.54 1.95 0.43
N THR A 205 3.72 2.06 -0.17
CA THR A 205 3.94 1.78 -1.60
C THR A 205 4.25 0.30 -1.76
N ILE A 206 3.53 -0.36 -2.67
CA ILE A 206 3.71 -1.77 -2.96
C ILE A 206 4.48 -1.89 -4.27
N LYS A 207 5.66 -2.49 -4.21
CA LYS A 207 6.47 -2.76 -5.39
C LYS A 207 5.94 -3.97 -6.14
N CYS A 208 5.82 -3.86 -7.46
CA CYS A 208 5.41 -5.00 -8.29
C CYS A 208 6.51 -6.08 -8.34
N SER A 209 6.13 -7.30 -8.67
CA SER A 209 7.12 -8.33 -8.99
C SER A 209 7.88 -7.99 -10.29
N LYS A 210 8.95 -8.73 -10.61
CA LYS A 210 9.71 -8.58 -11.86
C LYS A 210 8.84 -8.83 -13.12
N ASN A 211 7.72 -9.52 -12.95
CA ASN A 211 6.76 -9.79 -14.02
C ASN A 211 5.59 -8.77 -14.04
N GLY A 212 5.62 -7.74 -13.19
CA GLY A 212 4.60 -6.71 -13.10
C GLY A 212 3.33 -7.12 -12.35
N ASN A 213 3.43 -8.09 -11.43
CA ASN A 213 2.28 -8.63 -10.69
C ASN A 213 2.23 -8.12 -9.25
N PHE A 214 1.01 -8.04 -8.71
CA PHE A 214 0.70 -7.71 -7.32
C PHE A 214 -0.05 -8.87 -6.65
N ASN A 215 0.45 -9.34 -5.51
CA ASN A 215 -0.19 -10.42 -4.75
C ASN A 215 -1.32 -9.86 -3.87
N MET A 216 -2.57 -10.00 -4.32
CA MET A 216 -3.71 -9.44 -3.59
C MET A 216 -3.95 -10.10 -2.25
N GLN A 217 -3.63 -11.38 -2.08
CA GLN A 217 -3.78 -12.06 -0.79
C GLN A 217 -2.96 -11.38 0.31
N ARG A 218 -1.69 -11.04 0.01
CA ARG A 218 -0.82 -10.28 0.93
C ARG A 218 -1.40 -8.89 1.21
N ILE A 219 -1.89 -8.22 0.18
CA ILE A 219 -2.38 -6.83 0.28
C ILE A 219 -3.64 -6.75 1.13
N VAL A 220 -4.67 -7.56 0.82
CA VAL A 220 -5.94 -7.50 1.55
C VAL A 220 -5.84 -8.04 2.96
N GLY A 221 -4.90 -8.97 3.21
CA GLY A 221 -4.62 -9.49 4.55
C GLY A 221 -3.95 -8.48 5.47
N GLN A 222 -3.54 -7.31 4.95
CA GLN A 222 -2.77 -6.30 5.67
C GLN A 222 -3.48 -4.95 5.54
N MET A 223 -4.32 -4.60 6.53
CA MET A 223 -5.15 -3.38 6.55
C MET A 223 -4.39 -2.06 6.36
N GLN A 224 -3.07 -2.09 6.49
CA GLN A 224 -2.16 -0.95 6.32
C GLN A 224 -1.73 -0.66 4.89
N LEU A 225 -1.97 -1.60 3.98
CA LEU A 225 -1.48 -1.50 2.61
C LEU A 225 -2.52 -0.89 1.66
N TYR A 226 -3.77 -0.78 2.07
CA TYR A 226 -4.85 -0.31 1.22
C TYR A 226 -5.71 0.73 1.90
N TYR A 227 -6.38 1.49 1.05
CA TYR A 227 -7.28 2.57 1.40
C TYR A 227 -8.32 2.13 2.44
N PRO A 228 -8.54 2.92 3.52
CA PRO A 228 -9.40 2.52 4.62
C PRO A 228 -10.80 2.12 4.17
N GLU A 229 -11.25 0.96 4.66
CA GLU A 229 -12.60 0.50 4.40
C GLU A 229 -13.61 1.28 5.26
N ARG A 230 -14.62 1.85 4.61
CA ARG A 230 -15.82 2.40 5.26
C ARG A 230 -17.08 1.79 4.66
N GLU A 231 -18.17 1.91 5.41
CA GLU A 231 -19.51 1.54 4.95
C GLU A 231 -19.85 2.22 3.62
N ARG A 232 -20.55 1.48 2.75
CA ARG A 232 -21.03 2.00 1.47
C ARG A 232 -22.23 2.90 1.69
N SER A 233 -22.28 4.01 0.98
CA SER A 233 -23.51 4.80 0.87
C SER A 233 -24.60 4.03 0.10
N GLN A 234 -25.83 4.55 0.13
CA GLN A 234 -26.91 3.96 -0.66
C GLN A 234 -26.61 4.00 -2.16
N SER A 235 -26.00 5.08 -2.67
CA SER A 235 -25.59 5.21 -4.08
C SER A 235 -24.55 4.16 -4.46
N GLU A 236 -23.57 3.91 -3.59
CA GLU A 236 -22.55 2.89 -3.82
C GLU A 236 -23.13 1.47 -3.78
N ASN A 237 -24.12 1.21 -2.93
CA ASN A 237 -24.80 -0.09 -2.87
C ASN A 237 -25.60 -0.36 -4.16
N VAL A 238 -26.26 0.65 -4.73
CA VAL A 238 -26.94 0.51 -6.03
C VAL A 238 -25.95 0.14 -7.13
N LEU A 239 -24.82 0.86 -7.21
CA LEU A 239 -23.76 0.56 -8.20
C LEU A 239 -23.19 -0.86 -8.02
N LEU A 240 -23.04 -1.32 -6.78
CA LEU A 240 -22.57 -2.69 -6.49
C LEU A 240 -23.56 -3.75 -6.99
N GLU A 241 -24.85 -3.56 -6.78
CA GLU A 241 -25.87 -4.53 -7.24
C GLU A 241 -25.98 -4.54 -8.77
N GLU A 242 -25.89 -3.38 -9.42
CA GLU A 242 -25.78 -3.30 -10.89
C GLU A 242 -24.53 -4.03 -11.39
N TRP A 243 -23.38 -3.80 -10.75
CA TRP A 243 -22.13 -4.47 -11.11
C TRP A 243 -22.23 -5.99 -10.96
N LYS A 244 -22.84 -6.48 -9.87
CA LYS A 244 -23.07 -7.92 -9.66
C LYS A 244 -23.98 -8.51 -10.73
N ALA A 245 -25.05 -7.80 -11.12
CA ALA A 245 -25.96 -8.25 -12.15
C ALA A 245 -25.25 -8.41 -13.51
N VAL A 246 -24.48 -7.39 -13.92
CA VAL A 246 -23.72 -7.40 -15.18
C VAL A 246 -22.60 -8.46 -15.17
N ARG A 247 -21.92 -8.64 -14.02
CA ARG A 247 -20.94 -9.72 -13.83
C ARG A 247 -21.57 -11.10 -14.00
N ASN A 248 -22.74 -11.32 -13.39
CA ASN A 248 -23.45 -12.61 -13.48
C ASN A 248 -23.95 -12.88 -14.90
N ALA A 249 -24.29 -11.83 -15.64
CA ALA A 249 -24.62 -11.89 -17.07
C ALA A 249 -23.38 -12.08 -17.99
N ARG A 250 -22.16 -12.09 -17.43
CA ARG A 250 -20.88 -12.23 -18.16
C ARG A 250 -20.62 -11.12 -19.21
N ASP A 251 -21.15 -9.92 -18.98
CA ASP A 251 -20.81 -8.74 -19.80
C ASP A 251 -19.56 -8.05 -19.25
N ASP A 252 -18.40 -8.39 -19.81
CA ASP A 252 -17.11 -7.86 -19.37
C ASP A 252 -16.96 -6.35 -19.61
N LYS A 253 -17.56 -5.81 -20.66
CA LYS A 253 -17.46 -4.38 -21.00
C LYS A 253 -18.31 -3.54 -20.05
N GLY A 254 -19.55 -3.97 -19.78
CA GLY A 254 -20.40 -3.34 -18.78
C GLY A 254 -19.79 -3.45 -17.37
N LYS A 255 -19.21 -4.62 -17.05
CA LYS A 255 -18.56 -4.87 -15.76
C LYS A 255 -17.38 -3.91 -15.53
N GLY A 256 -16.54 -3.67 -16.55
CA GLY A 256 -15.44 -2.71 -16.48
C GLY A 256 -15.93 -1.27 -16.24
N LYS A 257 -16.91 -0.81 -17.04
CA LYS A 257 -17.49 0.53 -16.88
C LYS A 257 -18.11 0.77 -15.50
N LEU A 258 -18.84 -0.21 -14.97
CA LEU A 258 -19.42 -0.12 -13.63
C LEU A 258 -18.34 -0.16 -12.54
N ASN A 259 -17.24 -0.88 -12.76
CA ASN A 259 -16.10 -0.89 -11.85
C ASN A 259 -15.51 0.50 -11.67
N GLU A 260 -15.21 1.18 -12.77
CA GLU A 260 -14.69 2.56 -12.77
C GLU A 260 -15.66 3.52 -12.06
N LYS A 261 -16.97 3.39 -12.32
CA LYS A 261 -18.00 4.19 -11.64
C LYS A 261 -18.04 3.95 -10.13
N MET A 262 -17.86 2.72 -9.66
CA MET A 262 -17.78 2.43 -8.23
C MET A 262 -16.59 3.13 -7.57
N TYR A 263 -15.40 3.11 -8.20
CA TYR A 263 -14.23 3.85 -7.69
C TYR A 263 -14.47 5.36 -7.71
N ALA A 264 -15.02 5.88 -8.81
CA ALA A 264 -15.34 7.30 -8.95
C ALA A 264 -16.31 7.80 -7.86
N ALA A 265 -17.38 7.03 -7.59
CA ALA A 265 -18.34 7.34 -6.53
C ALA A 265 -17.68 7.34 -5.14
N ARG A 266 -16.94 6.27 -4.81
CA ARG A 266 -16.20 6.15 -3.53
C ARG A 266 -15.27 7.34 -3.31
N LEU A 267 -14.44 7.67 -4.30
CA LEU A 267 -13.46 8.75 -4.21
C LEU A 267 -14.15 10.12 -4.09
N THR A 268 -15.22 10.36 -4.85
CA THR A 268 -15.94 11.65 -4.80
C THR A 268 -16.60 11.85 -3.43
N GLU A 269 -17.28 10.83 -2.91
CA GLU A 269 -17.87 10.87 -1.57
C GLU A 269 -16.82 11.07 -0.47
N ASP A 270 -15.58 10.62 -0.69
CA ASP A 270 -14.45 10.79 0.22
C ASP A 270 -13.71 12.13 0.06
N GLY A 271 -14.23 13.02 -0.78
CA GLY A 271 -13.72 14.39 -0.93
C GLY A 271 -12.59 14.56 -1.95
N TYR A 272 -12.36 13.58 -2.83
CA TYR A 272 -11.46 13.71 -3.97
C TYR A 272 -12.19 14.32 -5.16
N THR A 273 -11.48 15.09 -5.97
CA THR A 273 -12.04 15.75 -7.17
C THR A 273 -11.58 15.02 -8.42
N LEU A 274 -12.52 14.41 -9.16
CA LEU A 274 -12.23 13.76 -10.43
C LEU A 274 -11.86 14.79 -11.50
N LEU A 275 -10.76 14.56 -12.21
CA LEU A 275 -10.29 15.44 -13.27
C LEU A 275 -10.84 15.00 -14.62
N ARG A 276 -11.49 15.93 -15.32
CA ARG A 276 -12.06 15.69 -16.65
C ARG A 276 -10.96 15.37 -17.67
N GLY A 277 -11.27 14.44 -18.57
CA GLY A 277 -10.40 14.07 -19.69
C GLY A 277 -9.31 13.05 -19.33
N GLY A 278 -9.38 12.47 -18.13
CA GLY A 278 -8.46 11.41 -17.71
C GLY A 278 -8.92 10.01 -18.11
N THR A 279 -10.23 9.80 -18.31
CA THR A 279 -10.84 8.48 -18.54
C THR A 279 -10.65 7.98 -19.97
N TYR A 280 -10.63 6.67 -20.20
CA TYR A 280 -10.77 6.06 -21.53
C TYR A 280 -12.12 6.42 -22.17
N GLY A 281 -12.19 7.53 -22.92
CA GLY A 281 -13.35 7.91 -23.72
C GLY A 281 -13.24 7.33 -25.14
N GLU A 282 -14.17 6.45 -25.52
CA GLU A 282 -14.35 5.85 -26.87
C GLU A 282 -13.08 5.30 -27.57
N GLY A 283 -12.04 4.92 -26.82
CA GLY A 283 -10.80 4.36 -27.37
C GLY A 283 -9.83 3.85 -26.32
N GLN A 284 -8.71 3.25 -26.77
CA GLN A 284 -7.68 2.62 -25.92
C GLN A 284 -6.62 3.60 -25.37
N ASN A 285 -6.86 4.91 -25.43
CA ASN A 285 -5.86 5.93 -25.13
C ASN A 285 -6.34 6.82 -23.98
N GLY A 286 -6.10 6.41 -22.73
CA GLY A 286 -6.51 7.15 -21.54
C GLY A 286 -6.03 6.48 -20.24
N PHE A 287 -6.48 7.00 -19.12
CA PHE A 287 -6.34 6.40 -17.80
C PHE A 287 -7.72 5.91 -17.31
N ASP A 288 -7.81 5.03 -16.30
CA ASP A 288 -9.15 4.68 -15.77
C ASP A 288 -9.72 5.82 -14.93
N CYS A 289 -8.90 6.41 -14.06
CA CYS A 289 -9.31 7.53 -13.24
C CYS A 289 -8.13 8.45 -12.90
N VAL A 290 -8.33 9.76 -13.04
CA VAL A 290 -7.39 10.80 -12.62
C VAL A 290 -8.12 11.73 -11.67
N PHE A 291 -7.52 12.03 -10.52
CA PHE A 291 -8.16 12.85 -9.50
C PHE A 291 -7.16 13.61 -8.64
N GLU A 292 -7.65 14.69 -8.03
CA GLU A 292 -6.93 15.53 -7.09
C GLU A 292 -7.45 15.30 -5.67
N GLY A 293 -6.54 15.07 -4.73
CA GLY A 293 -6.89 14.86 -3.33
C GLY A 293 -7.02 16.15 -2.52
N PRO A 294 -7.48 16.07 -1.26
CA PRO A 294 -7.69 17.23 -0.37
C PRO A 294 -6.44 18.08 -0.12
N THR A 295 -5.26 17.54 -0.43
CA THR A 295 -3.94 18.17 -0.30
C THR A 295 -3.43 18.80 -1.60
N GLY A 296 -4.17 18.70 -2.70
CA GLY A 296 -3.73 19.10 -4.04
C GLY A 296 -2.82 18.08 -4.75
N SER A 297 -2.66 16.89 -4.16
CA SER A 297 -1.88 15.81 -4.78
C SER A 297 -2.64 15.16 -5.92
N ILE A 298 -1.92 14.79 -6.98
CA ILE A 298 -2.48 14.19 -8.19
C ILE A 298 -2.29 12.68 -8.17
N TYR A 299 -3.38 11.98 -8.40
CA TYR A 299 -3.47 10.54 -8.39
C TYR A 299 -3.90 10.00 -9.74
N LEU A 300 -3.21 8.95 -10.16
CA LEU A 300 -3.56 8.12 -11.28
C LEU A 300 -3.97 6.74 -10.75
N LEU A 301 -5.17 6.27 -11.11
CA LEU A 301 -5.70 4.97 -10.71
C LEU A 301 -6.00 4.15 -11.95
N GLU A 302 -5.51 2.91 -11.96
CA GLU A 302 -5.99 1.84 -12.84
C GLU A 302 -6.88 0.91 -12.01
N ALA A 303 -8.04 0.51 -12.53
CA ALA A 303 -9.01 -0.36 -11.89
C ALA A 303 -9.02 -1.76 -12.55
N LYS A 304 -8.85 -2.80 -11.74
CA LYS A 304 -8.85 -4.20 -12.17
C LYS A 304 -9.83 -5.03 -11.35
N HIS A 305 -10.08 -6.24 -11.84
CA HIS A 305 -10.78 -7.29 -11.11
C HIS A 305 -9.79 -8.36 -10.67
N VAL A 306 -10.04 -8.99 -9.52
CA VAL A 306 -9.28 -10.15 -9.06
C VAL A 306 -10.21 -11.35 -8.90
N SER A 307 -9.73 -12.52 -9.30
CA SER A 307 -10.42 -13.80 -9.05
C SER A 307 -10.00 -14.38 -7.70
N SER A 308 -10.83 -15.24 -7.14
CA SER A 308 -10.48 -16.09 -6.02
C SER A 308 -10.45 -17.56 -6.44
N ASN A 309 -9.63 -18.36 -5.76
CA ASN A 309 -9.69 -19.81 -5.90
C ASN A 309 -10.89 -20.38 -5.12
N PRO A 310 -11.21 -21.70 -5.24
CA PRO A 310 -12.31 -22.32 -4.50
C PRO A 310 -12.19 -22.23 -2.97
N ALA A 311 -10.98 -22.02 -2.45
CA ALA A 311 -10.74 -21.81 -1.02
C ALA A 311 -10.88 -20.33 -0.59
N GLY A 312 -11.35 -19.45 -1.48
CA GLY A 312 -11.56 -18.03 -1.20
C GLY A 312 -10.29 -17.17 -1.20
N LYS A 313 -9.12 -17.72 -1.54
CA LYS A 313 -7.87 -16.94 -1.61
C LYS A 313 -7.83 -16.11 -2.88
N LEU A 314 -7.49 -14.84 -2.75
CA LEU A 314 -7.38 -13.92 -3.89
C LEU A 314 -6.13 -14.23 -4.73
N GLY A 315 -6.28 -14.15 -6.05
CA GLY A 315 -5.17 -14.29 -7.00
C GLY A 315 -4.25 -13.07 -7.05
N SER A 316 -3.26 -13.13 -7.94
CA SER A 316 -2.47 -11.95 -8.29
C SER A 316 -3.15 -11.13 -9.38
N VAL A 317 -2.91 -9.83 -9.38
CA VAL A 317 -3.34 -8.93 -10.46
C VAL A 317 -2.12 -8.48 -11.23
N SER A 318 -2.23 -8.45 -12.56
CA SER A 318 -1.22 -7.91 -13.45
C SER A 318 -1.75 -6.70 -14.19
N LEU A 319 -0.84 -5.78 -14.49
CA LEU A 319 -1.11 -4.64 -15.36
C LEU A 319 -0.77 -5.01 -16.80
N GLY A 320 -1.54 -4.47 -17.75
CA GLY A 320 -1.37 -4.72 -19.17
C GLY A 320 0.04 -4.31 -19.63
N SER A 321 0.54 -5.00 -20.65
CA SER A 321 1.88 -4.74 -21.20
C SER A 321 1.80 -4.57 -22.71
N THR A 322 2.60 -3.64 -23.22
CA THR A 322 2.96 -3.54 -24.64
C THR A 322 4.39 -4.04 -24.83
N VAL A 323 4.85 -4.10 -26.08
CA VAL A 323 6.26 -4.40 -26.41
C VAL A 323 7.23 -3.40 -25.78
N ARG A 324 6.77 -2.16 -25.50
CA ARG A 324 7.65 -1.04 -25.12
C ARG A 324 7.42 -0.47 -23.72
N SER A 325 6.40 -0.93 -23.00
CA SER A 325 6.11 -0.47 -21.64
C SER A 325 5.04 -1.33 -20.97
N ARG A 326 4.98 -1.30 -19.63
CA ARG A 326 3.83 -1.79 -18.87
C ARG A 326 2.92 -0.65 -18.42
N GLN A 327 1.61 -0.89 -18.34
CA GLN A 327 0.66 0.08 -17.81
C GLN A 327 1.15 0.62 -16.46
N MET A 328 0.92 1.90 -16.21
CA MET A 328 1.35 2.62 -15.00
C MET A 328 2.87 2.82 -14.84
N THR A 329 3.74 2.37 -15.75
CA THR A 329 5.14 2.81 -15.73
C THR A 329 5.28 4.28 -16.16
N ASN A 330 6.39 4.97 -15.87
CA ASN A 330 6.55 6.36 -16.32
C ASN A 330 6.54 6.45 -17.85
N THR A 331 7.21 5.49 -18.50
CA THR A 331 7.21 5.36 -19.96
C THR A 331 5.80 5.23 -20.53
N TRP A 332 4.95 4.40 -19.91
CA TRP A 332 3.57 4.25 -20.35
C TRP A 332 2.74 5.52 -20.13
N VAL A 333 2.81 6.14 -18.94
CA VAL A 333 2.08 7.38 -18.65
C VAL A 333 2.46 8.47 -19.66
N HIS A 334 3.75 8.59 -19.98
CA HIS A 334 4.25 9.54 -20.96
C HIS A 334 3.68 9.28 -22.38
N ASN A 335 3.55 8.01 -22.78
CA ASN A 335 2.96 7.64 -24.07
C ASN A 335 1.44 7.95 -24.13
N VAL A 336 0.72 7.75 -23.02
CA VAL A 336 -0.70 8.12 -22.92
C VAL A 336 -0.84 9.64 -23.05
N LEU A 337 -0.03 10.41 -22.32
CA LEU A 337 -0.05 11.88 -22.38
C LEU A 337 0.26 12.41 -23.78
N LYS A 338 1.23 11.82 -24.50
CA LYS A 338 1.53 12.18 -25.90
C LYS A 338 0.35 12.01 -26.86
N SER A 339 -0.52 11.07 -26.55
CA SER A 339 -1.69 10.74 -27.36
C SER A 339 -2.96 11.43 -26.86
N SER A 340 -2.88 12.19 -25.77
CA SER A 340 -4.00 12.91 -25.15
C SER A 340 -4.07 14.36 -25.63
N ASP A 341 -5.24 14.98 -25.57
CA ASP A 341 -5.37 16.43 -25.75
C ASP A 341 -4.71 17.16 -24.56
N PRO A 342 -3.64 17.93 -24.78
CA PRO A 342 -2.88 18.59 -23.71
C PRO A 342 -3.67 19.72 -23.02
N ASN A 343 -4.84 20.11 -23.53
CA ASN A 343 -5.69 21.13 -22.90
C ASN A 343 -6.66 20.53 -21.88
N LEU A 344 -6.73 19.20 -21.77
CA LEU A 344 -7.57 18.54 -20.78
C LEU A 344 -6.95 18.69 -19.38
N PRO A 345 -7.75 19.05 -18.35
CA PRO A 345 -7.25 19.22 -16.98
C PRO A 345 -6.47 18.01 -16.46
N ALA A 346 -6.95 16.79 -16.73
CA ALA A 346 -6.24 15.58 -16.32
C ALA A 346 -4.86 15.47 -16.98
N ALA A 347 -4.74 15.72 -18.28
CA ALA A 347 -3.47 15.64 -19.00
C ALA A 347 -2.44 16.65 -18.45
N GLN A 348 -2.86 17.90 -18.23
CA GLN A 348 -2.01 18.96 -17.68
C GLN A 348 -1.51 18.62 -16.28
N ARG A 349 -2.42 18.22 -15.39
CA ARG A 349 -2.10 17.93 -13.99
C ARG A 349 -1.24 16.68 -13.85
N VAL A 350 -1.48 15.63 -14.65
CA VAL A 350 -0.65 14.43 -14.68
C VAL A 350 0.74 14.75 -15.24
N PHE A 351 0.85 15.53 -16.32
CA PHE A 351 2.14 15.96 -16.87
C PHE A 351 2.97 16.73 -15.84
N GLU A 352 2.38 17.76 -15.23
CA GLU A 352 3.04 18.57 -14.20
C GLU A 352 3.48 17.73 -13.00
N ALA A 353 2.58 16.91 -12.45
CA ALA A 353 2.89 16.04 -11.32
C ALA A 353 3.99 15.03 -11.68
N MET A 354 3.96 14.43 -12.87
CA MET A 354 4.98 13.48 -13.31
C MET A 354 6.34 14.16 -13.46
N SER A 355 6.41 15.34 -14.11
CA SER A 355 7.65 16.09 -14.29
C SER A 355 8.27 16.54 -12.98
N ASN A 356 7.44 16.82 -11.95
CA ASN A 356 7.90 17.18 -10.61
C ASN A 356 8.16 15.96 -9.71
N GLY A 357 8.01 14.73 -10.22
CA GLY A 357 8.08 13.50 -9.43
C GLY A 357 7.00 13.37 -8.37
N GLN A 358 5.92 14.17 -8.44
CA GLN A 358 4.82 14.23 -7.48
C GLN A 358 3.58 13.42 -7.90
N LEU A 359 3.65 12.65 -8.99
CA LEU A 359 2.53 11.81 -9.43
C LEU A 359 2.40 10.54 -8.58
N PHE A 360 1.26 10.40 -7.89
CA PHE A 360 0.92 9.17 -7.19
C PHE A 360 0.24 8.19 -8.14
N LYS A 361 0.67 6.93 -8.08
CA LYS A 361 0.14 5.84 -8.90
C LYS A 361 -0.51 4.80 -8.03
N LEU A 362 -1.72 4.42 -8.40
CA LEU A 362 -2.59 3.58 -7.61
C LEU A 362 -3.12 2.43 -8.47
N LEU A 363 -3.37 1.30 -7.81
CA LEU A 363 -4.14 0.20 -8.36
C LEU A 363 -5.39 0.00 -7.50
N GLY A 364 -6.54 0.09 -8.15
CA GLY A 364 -7.84 -0.30 -7.61
C GLY A 364 -8.13 -1.74 -8.00
N VAL A 365 -8.43 -2.60 -7.03
CA VAL A 365 -8.78 -4.00 -7.27
C VAL A 365 -10.13 -4.32 -6.65
N THR A 366 -11.04 -4.78 -7.49
CA THR A 366 -12.38 -5.20 -7.08
C THR A 366 -12.42 -6.71 -6.90
N THR A 367 -12.72 -7.13 -5.68
CA THR A 367 -12.82 -8.56 -5.31
C THR A 367 -14.10 -9.19 -5.86
N PRO A 368 -14.22 -10.53 -5.86
CA PRO A 368 -15.44 -11.21 -6.32
C PRO A 368 -16.70 -10.74 -5.60
N GLU A 369 -16.64 -10.47 -4.30
CA GLU A 369 -17.76 -9.93 -3.51
C GLU A 369 -18.02 -8.44 -3.74
N GLY A 370 -17.20 -7.77 -4.55
CA GLY A 370 -17.33 -6.37 -4.93
C GLY A 370 -16.68 -5.39 -3.95
N LYS A 371 -15.80 -5.86 -3.06
CA LYS A 371 -14.96 -4.99 -2.22
C LYS A 371 -13.96 -4.24 -3.10
N LEU A 372 -13.83 -2.93 -2.86
CA LEU A 372 -12.87 -2.07 -3.54
C LEU A 372 -11.60 -1.97 -2.69
N CYS A 373 -10.46 -2.33 -3.25
CA CYS A 373 -9.15 -2.21 -2.60
C CYS A 373 -8.29 -1.24 -3.41
N ILE A 374 -7.95 -0.08 -2.85
CA ILE A 374 -7.07 0.91 -3.52
C ILE A 374 -5.72 0.93 -2.80
N PHE A 375 -4.62 0.80 -3.52
CA PHE A 375 -3.28 0.85 -2.92
C PHE A 375 -2.28 1.54 -3.84
N LYS A 376 -1.24 2.12 -3.24
CA LYS A 376 -0.17 2.80 -3.95
C LYS A 376 0.84 1.79 -4.51
N ILE A 377 1.25 1.98 -5.75
CA ILE A 377 2.12 1.04 -6.48
C ILE A 377 3.45 1.66 -6.90
N ASP A 378 4.48 0.82 -6.94
CA ASP A 378 5.77 1.11 -7.57
C ASP A 378 6.01 0.13 -8.72
N MET A 379 6.07 0.69 -9.94
CA MET A 379 6.27 -0.01 -11.19
C MET A 379 7.71 0.08 -11.72
N SER A 380 8.63 0.71 -10.97
CA SER A 380 10.04 0.85 -11.37
C SER A 380 10.76 -0.45 -11.73
N PRO A 381 10.45 -1.64 -11.15
CA PRO A 381 11.12 -2.88 -11.54
C PRO A 381 10.84 -3.34 -12.99
N VAL A 382 9.82 -2.77 -13.63
CA VAL A 382 9.37 -3.15 -14.98
C VAL A 382 9.20 -1.93 -15.88
N ASP A 383 9.85 -0.81 -15.55
CA ASP A 383 9.97 0.35 -16.42
C ASP A 383 11.25 0.18 -17.24
N PHE A 384 11.12 -0.05 -18.55
CA PHE A 384 12.21 -0.39 -19.48
C PHE A 384 12.15 0.46 -20.74
#